data_AF-A0A382NLV8-F1
#
_entry.id   AF-A0A382NLV8-F1
#
_cell.length_a   1.000
_cell.length_b   1.000
_cell.length_c   1.000
_cell.angle_alpha   90.00
_cell.angle_beta   90.00
_cell.angle_gamma   90.00
#
_symmetry.space_group_name_H-M   'P 1'
#
loop_
_entity.id
_entity.type
_entity.pdbx_description
1 polymer ?
#
loop_
_entity_poly.entity_id
_entity_poly.type
_entity_poly.pdbx_seq_one_letter_code
_entity_poly.pdbx_strand_id
1 'polypeptide(L)'
;MEAKKVSPVPLLKTPLNGWHKSNGGKMMDFGDWDMPVQYESGIFREHLSTRRYGGLFDVSHMGRIKIQGRDTVAFLQHVLTNNAESLKPWQAQYTLI
;
A
#
# COMPACT_ATOMS: atom_id res chain seq x y z
N MET A 1 15.11 -25.28 3.34
CA MET A 1 14.25 -25.00 4.52
C MET A 1 14.66 -23.64 5.02
N GLU A 2 13.92 -22.60 4.65
CA GLU A 2 14.33 -21.22 4.93
C GLU A 2 13.75 -20.79 6.29
N ALA A 3 14.63 -20.36 7.19
CA ALA A 3 14.25 -19.94 8.52
C ALA A 3 13.29 -18.73 8.42
N LYS A 4 12.08 -18.85 8.99
CA LYS A 4 11.21 -17.69 9.21
C LYS A 4 12.00 -16.67 10.04
N LYS A 5 12.40 -15.57 9.41
CA LYS A 5 12.84 -14.37 10.12
C LYS A 5 11.66 -13.92 11.00
N VAL A 6 11.73 -14.22 12.29
CA VAL A 6 10.79 -13.67 13.26
C VAL A 6 11.37 -12.33 13.68
N SER A 7 10.77 -11.26 13.17
CA SER A 7 11.03 -9.89 13.59
C SER A 7 10.74 -9.78 15.11
N PRO A 8 11.63 -9.19 15.92
CA PRO A 8 11.49 -9.13 17.38
C PRO A 8 10.35 -8.20 17.85
N VAL A 9 9.76 -7.43 16.93
CA VAL A 9 8.65 -6.50 17.16
C VAL A 9 7.38 -7.08 16.54
N PRO A 10 6.22 -7.03 17.23
CA PRO A 10 4.95 -7.44 16.64
C PRO A 10 4.65 -6.66 15.35
N LEU A 11 4.26 -7.38 14.29
CA LEU A 11 3.88 -6.78 13.02
C LEU A 11 2.71 -5.80 13.18
N LEU A 12 2.77 -4.69 12.45
CA LEU A 12 1.71 -3.71 12.34
C LEU A 12 0.48 -4.32 11.66
N LYS A 13 -0.72 -3.82 12.01
CA LYS A 13 -1.99 -4.37 11.51
C LYS A 13 -2.83 -3.28 10.85
N THR A 14 -3.36 -3.56 9.66
CA THR A 14 -4.35 -2.69 9.03
C THR A 14 -5.70 -2.76 9.77
N PRO A 15 -6.60 -1.79 9.56
CA PRO A 15 -7.95 -1.86 10.11
C PRO A 15 -8.73 -3.12 9.69
N LEU A 16 -8.40 -3.71 8.54
CA LEU A 16 -9.05 -4.90 8.00
C LEU A 16 -8.31 -6.21 8.31
N ASN A 17 -7.21 -6.18 9.09
CA ASN A 17 -6.41 -7.38 9.41
C ASN A 17 -7.25 -8.53 10.00
N GLY A 18 -8.21 -8.22 10.89
CA GLY A 18 -9.12 -9.22 11.45
C GLY A 18 -10.02 -9.85 10.39
N TRP A 19 -10.55 -9.03 9.48
CA TRP A 19 -11.38 -9.52 8.38
C TRP A 19 -10.59 -10.45 7.45
N HIS A 20 -9.35 -10.08 7.10
CA HIS A 20 -8.48 -10.92 6.26
C HIS A 20 -8.27 -12.31 6.86
N LYS A 21 -7.95 -12.37 8.16
CA LYS A 21 -7.73 -13.63 8.88
C LYS A 21 -8.97 -14.52 8.91
N SER A 22 -10.14 -13.93 9.11
CA SER A 22 -11.40 -14.66 9.16
C SER A 22 -11.89 -15.12 7.77
N ASN A 23 -11.37 -14.56 6.68
CA ASN A 23 -11.80 -14.86 5.30
C ASN A 23 -10.72 -15.59 4.48
N GLY A 24 -9.85 -16.37 5.14
CA GLY A 24 -8.88 -17.23 4.44
C GLY A 24 -7.67 -16.49 3.87
N GLY A 25 -7.40 -15.26 4.34
CA GLY A 25 -6.21 -14.51 3.98
C GLY A 25 -4.94 -15.19 4.51
N LYS A 26 -4.05 -15.58 3.60
CA LYS A 26 -2.72 -16.09 3.97
C LYS A 26 -1.83 -14.92 4.36
N MET A 27 -1.67 -14.72 5.66
CA MET A 27 -0.94 -13.58 6.21
C MET A 27 0.58 -13.76 6.15
N MET A 28 1.31 -12.68 5.86
CA MET A 28 2.78 -12.64 5.85
C MET A 28 3.32 -11.30 6.35
N ASP A 29 4.60 -11.30 6.72
CA ASP A 29 5.38 -10.08 6.96
C ASP A 29 5.63 -9.38 5.63
N PHE A 30 5.03 -8.20 5.46
CA PHE A 30 5.22 -7.31 4.32
C PHE A 30 5.59 -5.92 4.82
N GLY A 31 6.90 -5.63 4.87
CA GLY A 31 7.40 -4.32 5.28
C GLY A 31 6.99 -3.93 6.69
N ASP A 32 7.12 -4.86 7.65
CA ASP A 32 6.70 -4.72 9.05
C ASP A 32 5.17 -4.74 9.28
N TRP A 33 4.37 -5.04 8.25
CA TRP A 33 2.92 -5.23 8.35
C TRP A 33 2.50 -6.69 8.20
N ASP A 34 1.49 -7.09 8.96
CA ASP A 34 0.80 -8.39 8.86
C ASP A 34 -0.29 -8.32 7.78
N MET A 35 0.07 -8.71 6.55
CA MET A 35 -0.73 -8.47 5.34
C MET A 35 -1.13 -9.77 4.62
N PRO A 36 -2.34 -9.83 3.99
CA PRO A 36 -2.74 -10.98 3.18
C PRO A 36 -1.99 -11.00 1.83
N VAL A 37 -1.28 -12.10 1.52
CA VAL A 37 -0.59 -12.27 0.22
C VAL A 37 -1.49 -12.90 -0.85
N GLN A 38 -2.41 -13.75 -0.42
CA GLN A 38 -3.39 -14.44 -1.26
C GLN A 38 -4.53 -14.97 -0.38
N TYR A 39 -5.66 -15.25 -0.99
CA TYR A 39 -6.79 -15.96 -0.39
C TYR A 39 -6.89 -17.38 -0.95
N GLU A 40 -7.92 -18.11 -0.57
CA GLU A 40 -8.10 -19.54 -0.90
C GLU A 40 -8.09 -19.84 -2.41
N SER A 41 -8.51 -18.88 -3.24
CA SER A 41 -8.51 -19.05 -4.70
C SER A 41 -7.11 -19.06 -5.32
N GLY A 42 -6.11 -18.55 -4.60
CA GLY A 42 -4.72 -18.48 -5.01
C GLY A 42 -4.38 -17.32 -5.95
N ILE A 43 -3.10 -16.92 -5.94
CA ILE A 43 -2.57 -15.73 -6.66
C ILE A 43 -2.97 -15.71 -8.14
N PHE A 44 -2.93 -16.85 -8.84
CA PHE A 44 -3.23 -16.89 -10.27
C PHE A 44 -4.70 -16.54 -10.57
N ARG A 45 -5.64 -17.08 -9.78
CA ARG A 45 -7.07 -16.78 -9.98
C ARG A 45 -7.39 -15.35 -9.58
N GLU A 46 -6.79 -14.83 -8.52
CA GLU A 46 -6.95 -13.43 -8.09
C GLU A 46 -6.44 -12.45 -9.14
N HIS A 47 -5.26 -12.73 -9.69
CA HIS A 47 -4.67 -11.95 -10.78
C HIS A 47 -5.61 -11.90 -11.99
N LEU A 48 -6.07 -13.07 -12.48
CA LEU A 48 -6.97 -13.13 -13.61
C LEU A 48 -8.32 -12.46 -13.32
N SER A 49 -8.85 -12.61 -12.10
CA SER A 49 -10.12 -11.99 -11.70
C SER A 49 -10.03 -10.48 -11.69
N THR A 50 -8.92 -9.93 -11.18
CA THR A 50 -8.65 -8.47 -11.21
C THR A 50 -8.59 -7.94 -12.63
N ARG A 51 -7.95 -8.68 -13.54
CA ARG A 51 -7.78 -8.27 -14.96
C ARG A 51 -9.08 -8.38 -15.77
N ARG A 52 -9.92 -9.37 -15.48
CA ARG A 52 -11.13 -9.68 -16.25
C ARG A 52 -12.39 -9.01 -15.70
N TYR A 53 -12.43 -8.76 -14.40
CA TYR A 53 -13.61 -8.25 -13.71
C TYR A 53 -13.24 -7.05 -12.84
N GLY A 54 -12.58 -7.32 -11.71
CA GLY A 54 -12.21 -6.31 -10.72
C GLY A 54 -11.58 -6.98 -9.50
N GLY A 55 -10.81 -6.21 -8.74
CA GLY A 55 -10.14 -6.67 -7.53
C GLY A 55 -10.29 -5.66 -6.40
N LEU A 56 -10.41 -6.15 -5.17
CA LEU A 56 -10.44 -5.34 -3.96
C LEU A 56 -9.13 -5.53 -3.20
N PHE A 57 -8.44 -4.43 -2.91
CA PHE A 57 -7.13 -4.44 -2.28
C PHE A 57 -7.13 -3.59 -1.02
N ASP A 58 -6.67 -4.15 0.10
CA ASP A 58 -6.37 -3.39 1.30
C ASP A 58 -4.96 -2.77 1.18
N VAL A 59 -4.93 -1.49 0.79
CA VAL A 59 -3.70 -0.69 0.69
C VAL A 59 -3.49 0.24 1.87
N SER A 60 -4.17 -0.02 3.00
CA SER A 60 -4.19 0.89 4.15
C SER A 60 -2.84 1.04 4.86
N HIS A 61 -1.89 0.13 4.60
CA HIS A 61 -0.51 0.21 5.07
C HIS A 61 0.31 1.31 4.35
N MET A 62 -0.17 1.80 3.20
CA MET A 62 0.51 2.87 2.45
C MET A 62 0.40 4.20 3.20
N GLY A 63 1.55 4.83 3.43
CA GLY A 63 1.63 6.13 4.09
C GLY A 63 0.91 7.23 3.30
N ARG A 64 0.20 8.10 4.03
CA ARG A 64 -0.47 9.28 3.47
C ARG A 64 -0.04 10.51 4.27
N ILE A 65 0.48 11.52 3.58
CA ILE A 65 0.97 12.75 4.19
C ILE A 65 0.19 13.92 3.57
N LYS A 66 -0.39 14.76 4.42
CA LYS A 66 -1.07 15.99 4.00
C LYS A 66 -0.16 17.17 4.30
N ILE A 67 0.21 17.93 3.26
CA ILE A 67 1.07 19.11 3.37
C ILE A 67 0.20 20.35 3.14
N GLN A 68 0.29 21.34 4.02
CA GLN A 68 -0.49 22.58 3.95
C GLN A 68 0.36 23.76 4.42
N GLY A 69 0.18 24.93 3.79
CA GLY A 69 0.89 26.16 4.15
C GLY A 69 1.11 27.04 2.92
N ARG A 70 1.65 28.25 3.14
CA ARG A 70 1.91 29.20 2.05
C ARG A 70 2.92 28.67 1.05
N ASP A 71 3.94 27.96 1.54
CA ASP A 71 5.10 27.57 0.75
C ASP A 71 5.03 26.10 0.27
N THR A 72 3.84 25.49 0.26
CA THR A 72 3.67 24.06 -0.10
C THR A 72 4.20 23.73 -1.49
N VAL A 73 3.89 24.56 -2.51
CA VAL A 73 4.37 24.29 -3.88
C VAL A 73 5.90 24.41 -3.95
N ALA A 74 6.49 25.44 -3.34
CA ALA A 74 7.94 25.62 -3.31
C ALA A 74 8.65 24.45 -2.61
N PHE A 75 8.10 23.97 -1.48
CA PHE A 75 8.61 22.79 -0.79
C PHE A 75 8.55 21.54 -1.67
N LEU A 76 7.40 21.28 -2.30
CA LEU A 76 7.22 20.13 -3.18
C LEU A 76 8.16 20.18 -4.39
N GLN A 77 8.37 21.35 -5.00
CA GLN A 77 9.35 21.54 -6.08
C GLN A 77 10.79 21.28 -5.64
N HIS A 78 11.11 21.49 -4.37
CA HIS A 78 12.45 21.23 -3.83
C HIS A 78 12.70 19.74 -3.56
N VAL A 79 11.70 19.02 -3.04
CA VAL A 79 11.87 17.63 -2.59
C VAL A 79 11.43 16.59 -3.62
N LEU A 80 10.71 16.97 -4.67
CA LEU A 80 10.22 16.04 -5.69
C LEU A 80 11.02 16.19 -6.98
N THR A 81 11.24 15.06 -7.66
CA THR A 81 11.93 15.03 -8.95
C THR A 81 11.09 15.55 -10.12
N ASN A 82 9.75 15.60 -9.98
CA ASN A 82 8.83 16.07 -11.02
C ASN A 82 8.23 17.43 -10.69
N ASN A 83 7.80 18.16 -11.73
CA ASN A 83 7.22 19.50 -11.60
C ASN A 83 5.81 19.48 -10.97
N ALA A 84 5.76 19.69 -9.65
CA ALA A 84 4.52 19.77 -8.87
C ALA A 84 3.66 21.00 -9.23
N GLU A 85 4.25 22.08 -9.74
CA GLU A 85 3.51 23.29 -10.13
C GLU A 85 2.62 23.05 -11.37
N SER A 86 2.94 22.05 -12.19
CA SER A 86 2.14 21.68 -13.36
C SER A 86 0.81 20.99 -13.03
N LEU A 87 0.64 20.50 -11.79
CA LEU A 87 -0.57 19.81 -11.34
C LEU A 87 -1.74 20.77 -11.17
N LYS A 88 -2.87 20.46 -11.82
CA LYS A 88 -4.15 21.14 -11.59
C LYS A 88 -4.96 20.41 -10.53
N PRO A 89 -5.94 21.07 -9.88
CA PRO A 89 -6.87 20.40 -8.97
C PRO A 89 -7.46 19.13 -9.60
N TRP A 90 -7.57 18.07 -8.80
CA TRP A 90 -8.05 16.74 -9.20
C TRP A 90 -7.13 15.92 -10.12
N GLN A 91 -5.90 16.37 -10.35
CA GLN A 91 -4.86 15.57 -10.99
C GLN A 91 -3.96 14.88 -9.95
N ALA A 92 -3.35 13.77 -10.36
CA ALA A 92 -2.34 13.06 -9.60
C ALA A 92 -1.10 12.85 -10.49
N GLN A 93 0.08 12.87 -9.88
CA GLN A 93 1.34 12.63 -10.56
C GLN A 93 2.19 11.68 -9.72
N TYR A 94 2.68 10.61 -10.34
CA TYR A 94 3.70 9.77 -9.75
C TYR A 94 5.03 10.52 -9.76
N THR A 95 5.77 10.46 -8.66
CA THR A 95 7.03 11.15 -8.48
C THR A 95 7.93 10.36 -7.53
N LEU A 96 9.19 10.76 -7.49
CA LEU A 96 10.18 10.27 -6.55
C LEU A 96 10.63 11.46 -5.69
N ILE A 97 10.87 11.18 -4.41
CA ILE A 97 11.54 12.10 -3.48
C ILE A 97 13.04 11.96 -3.70
#